data_AF-T1G4D4-F1
#
_entry.id   AF-T1G4D4-F1
#
_cell.length_a   1.000
_cell.length_b   1.000
_cell.length_c   1.000
_cell.angle_alpha   90.00
_cell.angle_beta   90.00
_cell.angle_gamma   90.00
#
_symmetry.space_group_name_H-M   'P 1'
#
loop_
_entity.id
_entity.type
_entity.pdbx_description
1 polymer ?
#
loop_
_entity_poly.entity_id
_entity_poly.type
_entity_poly.pdbx_seq_one_letter_code
_entity_poly.pdbx_strand_id
1 'polypeptide(L)'
;MASVTSSLGSNVKSSQQQQQQQLHQPPKKIVKRIFTNSRERWRQQNVNGAFMELRKLVPTHPPDKKLSKNEILRLAIKYIKLLDKVL
;
A
#
# COMPACT_ATOMS: atom_id res chain seq x y z
N MET A 1 65.66 -29.01 -42.98
CA MET A 1 64.32 -29.62 -43.16
C MET A 1 63.30 -28.70 -42.52
N ALA A 2 62.24 -28.40 -43.27
CA ALA A 2 61.04 -27.70 -42.81
C ALA A 2 60.41 -28.44 -41.61
N SER A 3 59.67 -27.84 -40.68
CA SER A 3 58.60 -26.87 -40.93
C SER A 3 58.29 -26.03 -39.69
N VAL A 4 57.95 -24.78 -39.96
CA VAL A 4 57.06 -23.95 -39.14
C VAL A 4 55.73 -24.69 -38.97
N THR A 5 55.19 -24.75 -37.75
CA THR A 5 53.76 -24.99 -37.53
C THR A 5 53.19 -23.90 -36.62
N SER A 6 52.33 -23.12 -37.24
CA SER A 6 51.45 -22.09 -36.71
C SER A 6 50.29 -22.66 -35.89
N SER A 7 49.89 -21.89 -34.88
CA SER A 7 48.51 -21.45 -34.59
C SER A 7 47.41 -22.45 -34.23
N LEU A 8 46.54 -21.94 -33.34
CA LEU A 8 45.11 -22.21 -33.10
C LEU A 8 44.72 -23.02 -31.86
N GLY A 9 43.84 -22.38 -31.09
CA GLY A 9 42.89 -23.01 -30.15
C GLY A 9 43.36 -22.97 -28.70
N SER A 10 42.58 -22.56 -27.72
CA SER A 10 41.19 -22.10 -27.71
C SER A 10 40.93 -21.54 -26.32
N ASN A 11 40.28 -20.39 -26.28
CA ASN A 11 39.83 -19.69 -25.08
C ASN A 11 38.77 -20.53 -24.36
N VAL A 12 39.14 -21.21 -23.26
CA VAL A 12 38.20 -21.96 -22.40
C VAL A 12 38.17 -21.33 -21.01
N LYS A 13 37.67 -20.10 -20.91
CA LYS A 13 37.37 -19.45 -19.61
C LYS A 13 36.10 -18.59 -19.66
N SER A 14 35.03 -19.11 -20.26
CA SER A 14 33.73 -18.40 -20.34
C SER A 14 32.56 -19.14 -19.68
N SER A 15 32.81 -20.16 -18.85
CA SER A 15 31.74 -20.98 -18.25
C SER A 15 31.44 -20.70 -16.78
N GLN A 16 32.23 -19.87 -16.08
CA GLN A 16 32.04 -19.62 -14.63
C GLN A 16 31.39 -18.27 -14.27
N GLN A 17 31.11 -17.40 -15.24
CA GLN A 17 30.54 -16.07 -14.96
C GLN A 17 29.03 -15.92 -15.24
N GLN A 18 28.33 -16.95 -15.73
CA GLN A 18 26.91 -16.82 -16.11
C GLN A 18 25.90 -17.26 -15.05
N GLN A 19 26.30 -17.64 -13.83
CA GLN A 19 25.38 -18.18 -12.84
C GLN A 19 25.15 -17.32 -11.58
N GLN A 20 25.29 -16.00 -11.70
CA GLN A 20 25.04 -15.06 -10.59
C GLN A 20 24.14 -13.88 -10.96
N GLN A 21 23.00 -14.14 -11.62
CA GLN A 21 21.90 -13.17 -11.68
C GLN A 21 20.53 -13.88 -11.54
N GLN A 22 20.35 -14.68 -10.48
CA GLN A 22 18.99 -14.97 -10.03
C GLN A 22 18.48 -13.75 -9.26
N LEU A 23 17.71 -12.91 -9.97
CA LEU A 23 16.89 -11.85 -9.37
C LEU A 23 16.06 -12.46 -8.24
N HIS A 24 16.30 -12.02 -7.01
CA HIS A 24 15.55 -12.40 -5.83
C HIS A 24 14.15 -11.78 -5.92
N GLN A 25 13.29 -12.38 -6.75
CA GLN A 25 11.90 -11.98 -6.82
C GLN A 25 11.25 -12.32 -5.48
N PRO A 26 10.57 -11.36 -4.82
CA PRO A 26 9.87 -11.64 -3.59
C PRO A 26 8.91 -12.80 -3.84
N PRO A 27 8.85 -13.81 -2.94
CA PRO A 27 7.94 -14.93 -3.06
C PRO A 27 6.54 -14.44 -3.47
N LYS A 28 5.92 -15.05 -4.49
CA LYS A 28 4.59 -14.62 -5.03
C LYS A 28 3.52 -14.36 -3.95
N LYS A 29 3.61 -15.10 -2.83
CA LYS A 29 2.78 -14.91 -1.62
C LYS A 29 2.93 -13.51 -0.99
N ILE A 30 4.15 -12.99 -0.92
CA ILE A 30 4.46 -11.65 -0.37
C ILE A 30 3.88 -10.56 -1.27
N VAL A 31 4.04 -10.68 -2.59
CA VAL A 31 3.46 -9.70 -3.55
C VAL A 31 1.94 -9.64 -3.43
N LYS A 32 1.27 -10.79 -3.37
CA LYS A 32 -0.19 -10.85 -3.17
C LYS A 32 -0.62 -10.22 -1.84
N ARG A 33 0.15 -10.43 -0.77
CA ARG A 33 -0.10 -9.82 0.54
C ARG A 33 0.05 -8.31 0.50
N ILE A 34 1.11 -7.79 -0.13
CA ILE A 34 1.31 -6.34 -0.29
C ILE A 34 0.15 -5.72 -1.05
N PHE A 35 -0.23 -6.29 -2.20
CA PHE A 35 -1.37 -5.82 -2.99
C PHE A 35 -2.68 -5.81 -2.19
N THR A 36 -2.94 -6.89 -1.45
CA THR A 36 -4.15 -7.01 -0.62
C THR A 36 -4.16 -6.00 0.52
N ASN A 37 -3.03 -5.78 1.19
CA ASN A 37 -2.90 -4.79 2.25
C ASN A 37 -3.09 -3.37 1.72
N SER A 38 -2.52 -3.04 0.56
CA SER A 38 -2.70 -1.74 -0.09
C SER A 38 -4.16 -1.49 -0.44
N ARG A 39 -4.85 -2.51 -0.97
CA ARG A 39 -6.29 -2.42 -1.29
C ARG A 39 -7.14 -2.19 -0.04
N GLU A 40 -6.91 -2.95 1.03
CA GLU A 40 -7.66 -2.75 2.28
C GLU A 40 -7.36 -1.39 2.92
N ARG A 41 -6.11 -0.92 2.86
CA ARG A 41 -5.76 0.43 3.31
C ARG A 41 -6.54 1.50 2.53
N TRP A 42 -6.63 1.36 1.21
CA TRP A 42 -7.42 2.28 0.37
C TRP A 42 -8.91 2.24 0.75
N ARG A 43 -9.46 1.05 1.00
CA ARG A 43 -10.84 0.91 1.48
C ARG A 43 -11.06 1.63 2.82
N GLN A 44 -10.12 1.50 3.76
CA GLN A 44 -10.19 2.18 5.05
C GLN A 44 -10.00 3.70 4.95
N GLN A 45 -9.18 4.19 3.99
CA GLN A 45 -9.06 5.62 3.71
C GLN A 45 -10.39 6.21 3.23
N ASN A 46 -11.13 5.51 2.37
CA ASN A 46 -12.47 5.94 1.95
C ASN A 46 -13.44 6.05 3.15
N VAL A 47 -13.45 5.05 4.05
CA VAL A 47 -14.27 5.09 5.27
C VAL A 47 -13.85 6.26 6.17
N ASN A 48 -12.55 6.50 6.35
CA ASN A 48 -12.04 7.62 7.13
C ASN A 48 -12.43 8.97 6.51
N GLY A 49 -12.43 9.08 5.18
CA GLY A 49 -12.92 10.26 4.46
C GLY A 49 -14.39 10.53 4.75
N ALA A 50 -15.25 9.51 4.68
CA ALA A 50 -16.66 9.65 5.04
C ALA A 50 -16.86 10.06 6.51
N PHE A 51 -16.02 9.57 7.43
CA PHE A 51 -16.02 10.01 8.84
C PHE A 51 -15.65 11.50 8.98
N MET A 52 -14.72 12.01 8.16
CA MET A 52 -14.36 13.43 8.16
C MET A 52 -15.50 14.30 7.62
N GLU A 53 -16.17 13.87 6.55
CA GLU A 53 -17.35 14.59 6.05
C GLU A 53 -18.48 14.62 7.08
N LEU A 54 -18.76 13.48 7.73
CA LEU A 54 -19.73 13.44 8.83
C LEU A 54 -19.33 14.37 9.98
N ARG A 55 -18.04 14.41 10.35
CA ARG A 55 -17.55 15.30 11.42
C ARG A 55 -17.81 16.77 11.14
N LYS A 56 -17.75 17.23 9.89
CA LYS A 56 -18.03 18.63 9.53
C LYS A 56 -19.49 19.02 9.81
N LEU A 57 -20.41 18.06 9.72
CA LEU A 57 -21.84 18.27 9.95
C LEU A 57 -22.25 18.15 11.42
N VAL A 58 -21.43 17.52 12.25
CA VAL A 58 -21.70 17.35 13.69
C VAL A 58 -21.35 18.65 14.45
N PRO A 59 -22.33 19.31 15.10
CA PRO A 59 -22.08 20.54 15.82
C PRO A 59 -21.28 20.30 17.12
N THR A 60 -20.24 21.10 17.35
CA THR A 60 -19.40 21.06 18.56
C THR A 60 -18.95 22.45 19.00
N HIS A 61 -18.65 22.59 20.29
CA HIS A 61 -17.93 23.74 20.85
C HIS A 61 -16.62 23.26 21.51
N PRO A 62 -15.44 23.76 21.10
CA PRO A 62 -15.21 24.62 19.93
C PRO A 62 -15.44 23.83 18.60
N PRO A 63 -15.59 24.51 17.44
CA PRO A 63 -15.87 23.85 16.16
C PRO A 63 -14.82 22.84 15.72
N ASP A 64 -13.56 23.04 16.12
CA ASP A 64 -12.38 22.24 15.79
C ASP A 64 -12.08 21.13 16.82
N LYS A 65 -12.99 20.90 17.79
CA LYS A 65 -12.84 19.84 18.79
C LYS A 65 -12.52 18.49 18.14
N LYS A 66 -11.40 17.88 18.51
CA LYS A 66 -11.07 16.51 18.05
C LYS A 66 -12.04 15.51 18.66
N LEU A 67 -12.71 14.73 17.81
CA LEU A 67 -13.66 13.70 18.22
C LEU A 67 -13.16 12.31 17.79
N SER A 68 -13.37 11.32 18.64
CA SER A 68 -13.21 9.91 18.26
C SER A 68 -14.32 9.46 17.30
N LYS A 69 -14.09 8.36 16.56
CA LYS A 69 -15.10 7.76 15.68
C LYS A 69 -16.42 7.47 16.40
N ASN A 70 -16.32 6.96 17.63
CA ASN A 70 -17.50 6.63 18.41
C ASN A 70 -18.29 7.89 18.82
N GLU A 71 -17.60 8.95 19.26
CA GLU A 71 -18.24 10.22 19.58
C GLU A 71 -18.94 10.84 18.36
N ILE A 72 -18.30 10.81 17.18
CA ILE A 72 -18.90 11.29 15.92
C ILE A 72 -20.24 10.57 15.68
N LEU A 73 -20.28 9.24 15.79
CA LEU A 73 -21.50 8.46 15.58
C LEU A 73 -22.59 8.82 16.59
N ARG A 74 -22.23 8.90 17.89
CA ARG A 74 -23.19 9.22 18.95
C ARG A 74 -23.76 10.63 18.81
N LEU A 75 -22.92 11.61 18.47
CA LEU A 75 -23.34 12.99 18.28
C LEU A 75 -24.17 13.16 17.02
N ALA A 76 -23.84 12.47 15.92
CA ALA A 76 -24.66 12.49 14.70
C ALA A 76 -26.09 12.01 14.97
N ILE A 77 -26.26 10.87 15.69
CA ILE A 77 -27.59 10.36 16.06
C ILE A 77 -28.34 11.37 16.94
N LYS A 78 -27.66 11.98 17.92
CA LYS A 78 -28.27 13.02 18.77
C LYS A 78 -28.70 14.23 17.95
N TYR A 79 -27.90 14.63 16.97
CA TYR A 79 -28.18 15.80 16.14
C TYR A 79 -29.37 15.57 15.22
N ILE A 80 -29.46 14.40 14.55
CA ILE A 80 -30.65 14.02 13.77
C ILE A 80 -31.90 14.09 14.65
N LYS A 81 -31.89 13.45 15.83
CA LYS A 81 -33.01 13.49 16.78
C LYS A 81 -33.37 14.89 17.30
N LEU A 82 -32.41 15.82 17.33
CA LEU A 82 -32.67 17.20 17.70
C LEU A 82 -33.39 17.92 16.58
N LEU A 83 -32.94 17.75 15.34
CA LEU A 83 -33.57 18.33 14.16
C LEU A 83 -35.00 17.81 13.99
N ASP A 84 -35.21 16.50 14.14
CA ASP A 84 -36.55 15.86 14.07
C ASP A 84 -37.55 16.37 15.12
N LYS A 85 -37.08 17.02 16.20
CA LYS A 85 -37.94 17.58 17.25
C LYS A 85 -38.26 19.06 17.04
N VAL A 86 -37.45 19.75 16.25
CA VAL A 86 -37.53 21.20 16.06
C VAL A 86 -38.16 21.55 14.71
N LEU A 87 -38.04 20.65 13.73
CA LEU A 87 -38.72 20.68 12.44
C LEU A 87 -40.04 19.89 12.51
#